data_AF-A0A0E2E216-F1
#
_entry.id   AF-A0A0E2E216-F1
#
_cell.length_a   1.000
_cell.length_b   1.000
_cell.length_c   1.000
_cell.angle_alpha   90.00
_cell.angle_beta   90.00
_cell.angle_gamma   90.00
#
_symmetry.space_group_name_H-M   'P 1'
#
loop_
_entity.id
_entity.type
_entity.pdbx_description
1 polymer ?
#
loop_
_entity_poly.entity_id
_entity_poly.type
_entity_poly.pdbx_seq_one_letter_code
_entity_poly.pdbx_strand_id
1 'polypeptide(L)'
;MFKRKKMSDEMFAELLQSVKEAVLIEKGEIPPARVFEIEPLDIAKIRSKTNKTQEEFASMLNISIGTLRNWEQGRRKPDGAALSLLKIVSANPQYVESVLQG
;
A
#
# COMPACT_ATOMS: atom_id res chain seq x y z
N MET A 1 12.72 -16.20 36.06
CA MET A 1 12.45 -17.55 35.54
C MET A 1 11.49 -17.43 34.35
N PHE A 2 11.98 -17.55 33.11
CA PHE A 2 11.13 -17.48 31.92
C PHE A 2 10.35 -18.80 31.77
N LYS A 3 9.01 -18.76 31.86
CA LYS A 3 8.18 -19.94 31.59
C LYS A 3 8.23 -20.24 30.09
N ARG A 4 8.83 -21.36 29.71
CA ARG A 4 8.73 -21.90 28.34
C ARG A 4 7.27 -22.26 28.09
N LYS A 5 6.55 -21.44 27.32
CA LYS A 5 5.19 -21.79 26.88
C LYS A 5 5.33 -22.93 25.87
N LYS A 6 4.96 -24.15 26.29
CA LYS A 6 4.91 -25.31 25.39
C LYS A 6 3.86 -25.02 24.31
N MET A 7 4.21 -25.27 23.06
CA MET A 7 3.24 -25.23 21.96
C MET A 7 2.12 -26.23 22.27
N SER A 8 0.87 -25.78 22.26
CA SER A 8 -0.27 -26.69 22.36
C SER A 8 -0.43 -27.44 21.05
N ASP A 9 -0.96 -28.65 21.12
CA ASP A 9 -1.24 -29.46 19.93
C ASP A 9 -2.25 -28.75 19.01
N GLU A 10 -3.18 -27.99 19.60
CA GLU A 10 -4.14 -27.13 18.89
C GLU A 10 -3.43 -26.03 18.07
N MET A 11 -2.49 -25.31 18.67
CA MET A 11 -1.75 -24.24 17.97
C MET A 11 -0.85 -24.81 16.88
N PHE A 12 -0.29 -26.02 17.08
CA PHE A 12 0.44 -26.72 16.04
C PHE A 12 -0.46 -27.13 14.87
N ALA A 13 -1.65 -27.65 15.16
CA ALA A 13 -2.63 -28.03 14.16
C ALA A 13 -3.10 -26.82 13.32
N GLU A 14 -3.36 -25.69 13.98
CA GLU A 14 -3.73 -24.43 13.33
C GLU A 14 -2.64 -23.93 12.38
N LEU A 15 -1.37 -23.96 12.82
CA LEU A 15 -0.23 -23.60 11.97
C LEU A 15 -0.08 -24.53 10.77
N LEU A 16 -0.22 -25.84 10.99
CA LEU A 16 -0.15 -26.83 9.91
C LEU A 16 -1.27 -26.61 8.88
N GLN A 17 -2.46 -26.26 9.35
CA GLN A 17 -3.59 -25.92 8.49
C GLN A 17 -3.29 -24.66 7.66
N SER A 18 -2.83 -23.58 8.29
CA SER A 18 -2.50 -22.34 7.60
C SER A 18 -1.45 -22.52 6.49
N VAL A 19 -0.42 -23.35 6.72
CA VAL A 19 0.59 -23.66 5.70
C VAL A 19 -0.01 -24.43 4.51
N LYS A 20 -0.91 -25.39 4.76
CA LYS A 20 -1.60 -26.11 3.70
C LYS A 20 -2.48 -25.18 2.87
N GLU A 21 -3.23 -24.31 3.54
CA GLU A 21 -4.05 -23.28 2.90
C GLU A 21 -3.19 -22.35 2.04
N ALA A 22 -2.00 -21.94 2.50
CA ALA A 22 -1.09 -21.10 1.72
C ALA A 22 -0.68 -21.74 0.39
N VAL A 23 -0.39 -23.05 0.37
CA VAL A 23 -0.05 -23.78 -0.87
C VAL A 23 -1.25 -23.86 -1.82
N LEU A 24 -2.45 -24.10 -1.29
CA LEU A 24 -3.67 -24.16 -2.10
C LEU A 24 -4.01 -22.79 -2.70
N ILE A 25 -3.78 -21.71 -1.94
CA ILE A 25 -3.93 -20.32 -2.42
C ILE A 25 -2.92 -20.04 -3.53
N GLU A 26 -1.66 -20.41 -3.36
CA GLU A 26 -0.61 -20.21 -4.37
C GLU A 26 -0.92 -20.94 -5.68
N LYS A 27 -1.49 -22.15 -5.59
CA LYS A 27 -1.93 -22.93 -6.76
C LYS A 27 -3.26 -22.44 -7.37
N GLY A 28 -3.96 -21.51 -6.71
CA GLY A 28 -5.27 -21.02 -7.14
C GLY A 28 -6.42 -22.02 -6.93
N GLU A 29 -6.22 -23.03 -6.09
CA GLU A 29 -7.24 -24.05 -5.78
C GLU A 29 -8.28 -23.54 -4.77
N ILE A 30 -7.88 -22.64 -3.86
CA ILE A 30 -8.77 -21.93 -2.94
C ILE A 30 -8.51 -20.42 -2.96
N PRO A 31 -9.53 -19.57 -2.77
CA PRO A 31 -9.34 -18.12 -2.69
C PRO A 31 -8.72 -17.72 -1.34
N PRO A 32 -7.83 -16.71 -1.30
CA PRO A 32 -7.33 -16.16 -0.05
C PRO A 32 -8.43 -15.45 0.75
N ALA A 33 -8.33 -15.48 2.07
CA ALA A 33 -9.31 -14.88 2.98
C ALA A 33 -9.49 -13.36 2.79
N ARG A 34 -8.49 -12.67 2.25
CA ARG A 34 -8.56 -11.25 1.88
C ARG A 34 -7.65 -10.96 0.69
N VAL A 35 -8.22 -10.37 -0.35
CA VAL A 35 -7.47 -9.79 -1.47
C VAL A 35 -7.53 -8.28 -1.36
N PHE A 36 -6.39 -7.62 -1.44
CA PHE A 36 -6.33 -6.20 -1.73
C PHE A 36 -5.93 -6.05 -3.19
N GLU A 37 -6.90 -5.83 -4.07
CA GLU A 37 -6.62 -5.43 -5.44
C GLU A 37 -6.11 -3.99 -5.43
N ILE A 38 -4.79 -3.85 -5.49
CA ILE A 38 -4.14 -2.57 -5.73
C ILE A 38 -3.85 -2.53 -7.22
N GLU A 39 -4.80 -1.96 -7.98
CA GLU A 39 -4.51 -1.44 -9.33
C GLU A 39 -3.19 -0.65 -9.25
N PRO A 40 -2.19 -0.96 -10.11
CA PRO A 40 -0.94 -0.23 -10.13
C PRO A 40 -1.23 1.22 -10.50
N LEU A 41 -1.31 2.06 -9.47
CA LEU A 41 -1.61 3.47 -9.63
C LEU A 41 -0.38 4.12 -10.25
N ASP A 42 -0.53 4.65 -11.47
CA ASP A 42 0.53 5.41 -12.11
C ASP A 42 0.64 6.79 -11.43
N ILE A 43 1.54 6.87 -10.45
CA ILE A 43 1.73 8.06 -9.62
C ILE A 43 2.30 9.22 -10.45
N ALA A 44 3.14 8.92 -11.45
CA ALA A 44 3.64 9.94 -12.36
C ALA A 44 2.50 10.56 -13.17
N LYS A 45 1.56 9.74 -13.65
CA LYS A 45 0.35 10.21 -14.33
C LYS A 45 -0.55 11.05 -13.42
N ILE A 46 -0.67 10.71 -12.14
CA ILE A 46 -1.42 11.53 -11.17
C ILE A 46 -0.77 12.89 -11.02
N ARG A 47 0.55 12.95 -10.80
CA ARG A 47 1.27 14.22 -10.71
C ARG A 47 1.12 15.04 -11.99
N SER A 48 1.20 14.42 -13.16
CA SER A 48 1.03 15.12 -14.43
C SER A 48 -0.35 15.80 -14.55
N LYS A 49 -1.42 15.25 -13.96
CA LYS A 49 -2.74 15.90 -13.93
C LYS A 49 -2.77 17.20 -13.12
N THR A 50 -1.82 17.39 -12.20
CA THR A 50 -1.74 18.59 -11.36
C THR A 50 -0.84 19.67 -11.97
N ASN A 51 -0.20 19.41 -13.13
CA ASN A 51 0.81 20.28 -13.74
C ASN A 51 1.96 20.67 -12.79
N LYS A 52 2.30 19.81 -11.83
CA LYS A 52 3.40 20.06 -10.88
C LYS A 52 4.67 19.27 -11.22
N THR A 53 5.81 19.87 -10.94
CA THR A 53 7.10 19.18 -10.85
C THR A 53 7.10 18.13 -9.73
N GLN A 54 8.10 17.24 -9.70
CA GLN A 54 8.21 16.27 -8.60
C GLN A 54 8.40 16.98 -7.25
N GLU A 55 9.17 18.06 -7.23
CA GLU A 55 9.44 18.90 -6.08
C GLU A 55 8.14 19.53 -5.54
N GLU A 56 7.37 20.20 -6.40
CA GLU A 56 6.11 20.84 -6.01
C GLU A 56 5.05 19.83 -5.58
N PHE A 57 4.95 18.69 -6.26
CA PHE A 57 4.00 17.65 -5.90
C PHE A 57 4.36 16.96 -4.58
N ALA A 58 5.65 16.69 -4.35
CA ALA A 58 6.12 16.17 -3.07
C ALA A 58 5.84 17.17 -1.93
N SER A 59 6.08 18.46 -2.17
CA SER A 59 5.76 19.52 -1.21
C SER A 59 4.26 19.61 -0.94
N MET A 60 3.41 19.53 -1.97
CA MET A 60 1.94 19.54 -1.83
C MET A 60 1.46 18.38 -0.95
N LEU A 61 2.04 17.19 -1.09
CA LEU A 61 1.68 16.01 -0.28
C LEU A 61 2.41 15.94 1.06
N ASN A 62 3.25 16.93 1.38
CA ASN A 62 4.09 16.98 2.57
C ASN A 62 4.98 15.72 2.75
N ILE A 63 5.61 15.28 1.66
CA ILE A 63 6.55 14.16 1.62
C ILE A 63 7.90 14.58 1.03
N SER A 64 8.95 13.81 1.30
CA SER A 64 10.24 14.04 0.63
C SER A 64 10.15 13.73 -0.86
N ILE A 65 10.90 14.46 -1.68
CA ILE A 65 11.04 14.13 -3.11
C ILE A 65 11.59 12.72 -3.34
N GLY A 66 12.46 12.23 -2.45
CA GLY A 66 12.96 10.86 -2.49
C GLY A 66 11.85 9.83 -2.33
N THR A 67 10.86 10.11 -1.47
CA THR A 67 9.67 9.26 -1.30
C THR A 67 8.88 9.20 -2.60
N LEU A 68 8.55 10.35 -3.20
CA LEU A 68 7.82 10.42 -4.46
C LEU A 68 8.56 9.70 -5.60
N ARG A 69 9.87 9.91 -5.74
CA ARG A 69 10.69 9.24 -6.76
C ARG A 69 10.72 7.72 -6.59
N ASN A 70 10.84 7.23 -5.36
CA ASN A 70 10.77 5.78 -5.09
C ASN A 70 9.42 5.18 -5.49
N TRP A 71 8.34 5.94 -5.34
CA TRP A 71 7.00 5.54 -5.74
C TRP A 71 6.81 5.56 -7.26
N GLU A 72 7.15 6.66 -7.94
CA GLU A 72 7.03 6.79 -9.41
C GLU A 72 7.90 5.76 -10.17
N GLN A 73 9.05 5.38 -9.60
CA GLN A 73 9.92 4.35 -10.17
C GLN A 73 9.55 2.92 -9.75
N GLY A 74 8.54 2.73 -8.90
CA GLY A 74 8.11 1.42 -8.41
C GLY A 74 9.07 0.74 -7.43
N ARG A 75 10.11 1.44 -6.93
CA ARG A 75 11.06 0.89 -5.94
C ARG A 75 10.40 0.67 -4.57
N ARG A 76 9.37 1.46 -4.26
CA ARG A 76 8.53 1.34 -3.06
C ARG A 76 7.08 1.57 -3.42
N LYS A 77 6.17 1.00 -2.62
CA LYS A 77 4.73 1.27 -2.73
C LYS A 77 4.30 2.28 -1.65
N PRO A 78 3.36 3.20 -1.94
CA PRO A 78 2.72 4.01 -0.92
C PRO A 78 2.00 3.12 0.09
N ASP A 79 1.93 3.56 1.35
CA ASP A 79 1.05 2.91 2.34
C ASP A 79 -0.44 3.20 2.05
N GLY A 80 -1.33 2.62 2.85
CA GLY A 80 -2.77 2.73 2.63
C GLY A 80 -3.31 4.17 2.73
N ALA A 81 -2.74 5.00 3.60
CA ALA A 81 -3.16 6.39 3.77
C ALA A 81 -2.68 7.24 2.59
N ALA A 82 -1.40 7.10 2.22
CA ALA A 82 -0.82 7.75 1.05
C ALA A 82 -1.53 7.33 -0.25
N LEU A 83 -1.87 6.06 -0.40
CA LEU A 83 -2.63 5.56 -1.55
C LEU A 83 -4.03 6.18 -1.62
N SER A 84 -4.70 6.32 -0.47
CA SER A 84 -6.01 6.98 -0.40
C SER A 84 -5.93 8.45 -0.81
N LEU A 85 -4.91 9.17 -0.32
CA LEU A 85 -4.66 10.56 -0.74
C LEU A 85 -4.38 10.67 -2.24
N LEU A 86 -3.52 9.80 -2.79
CA LEU A 86 -3.23 9.76 -4.23
C LEU A 86 -4.48 9.50 -5.07
N LYS A 87 -5.40 8.65 -4.61
CA LYS A 87 -6.70 8.43 -5.26
C LYS A 87 -7.56 9.69 -5.25
N ILE A 88 -7.64 10.39 -4.11
CA ILE A 88 -8.39 11.64 -3.99
C ILE A 88 -7.80 12.72 -4.91
N VAL A 89 -6.47 12.86 -4.93
CA VAL A 89 -5.76 13.77 -5.85
C VAL A 89 -6.06 13.43 -7.31
N SER A 90 -6.04 12.14 -7.68
CA SER A 90 -6.35 11.70 -9.05
C SER A 90 -7.77 12.05 -9.49
N ALA A 91 -8.72 12.09 -8.54
CA ALA A 91 -10.12 12.39 -8.76
C ALA A 91 -10.41 13.89 -8.83
N ASN A 92 -9.81 14.70 -7.94
CA ASN A 92 -10.01 16.15 -7.92
C ASN A 92 -8.74 16.90 -7.44
N PRO A 93 -7.76 17.12 -8.32
CA PRO A 93 -6.51 17.80 -7.97
C PRO A 93 -6.72 19.19 -7.37
N GLN A 94 -7.59 19.99 -7.98
CA GLN A 94 -7.82 21.39 -7.60
C GLN A 94 -8.38 21.51 -6.20
N TYR A 95 -9.32 20.63 -5.82
CA TYR A 95 -9.86 20.62 -4.46
C TYR A 95 -8.79 20.25 -3.44
N VAL A 96 -7.99 19.21 -3.72
CA VAL A 96 -6.93 18.79 -2.78
C VAL A 96 -5.90 19.90 -2.59
N GLU A 97 -5.50 20.58 -3.67
CA GLU A 97 -4.61 21.75 -3.57
C GLU A 97 -5.21 22.83 -2.68
N SER A 98 -6.50 23.16 -2.84
CA SER A 98 -7.17 24.16 -2.00
C SER A 98 -7.24 23.78 -0.50
N VAL A 99 -7.28 22.47 -0.19
CA VAL A 99 -7.35 21.97 1.18
C VAL A 99 -5.97 21.90 1.83
N LEU A 100 -4.93 21.52 1.07
CA LEU A 100 -3.58 21.32 1.58
C LEU A 100 -2.71 22.58 1.57
N GLN A 101 -3.08 23.61 0.80
CA GLN A 101 -2.40 24.91 0.75
C GLN A 101 -3.09 26.00 1.60
N GLY A 102 -4.02 25.59 2.49
CA GLY A 102 -4.64 26.45 3.49
C GLY A 102 -3.83 26.58 4.77
#